data_AF-A0A9E2PLM4-F1
#
_entry.id   AF-A0A9E2PLM4-F1
#
_cell.length_a   1.000
_cell.length_b   1.000
_cell.length_c   1.000
_cell.angle_alpha   90.00
_cell.angle_beta   90.00
_cell.angle_gamma   90.00
#
_symmetry.space_group_name_H-M   'P 1'
#
loop_
_entity.id
_entity.type
_entity.pdbx_description
1 polymer ?
#
loop_
_entity_poly.entity_id
_entity_poly.type
_entity_poly.pdbx_seq_one_letter_code
_entity_poly.pdbx_strand_id
1 'polypeptide(L)'
;MDLLYAKYNRHRLPPFQIETSIWRDRDRKFVLKKALASDAVGHLQRLHEQAAPIRHSLHGDRLRLPEVTVIDEQTLRFDFVEGRSLDALLVSAFLEQDKARFLGIIADYLALLNSAFATVPVPVLTEAMRQVFGLASLAELDGLGPFLTPALVDLVFENIIVDGDRHYLIDHEWVFEGCLPVSFVLFRSLFYFYEKN
;
A
#
# COMPACT_ATOMS: atom_id res chain seq x y z
N MET A 1 -15.58 24.22 -1.33
CA MET A 1 -14.61 23.11 -1.33
C MET A 1 -13.64 23.39 -0.20
N ASP A 2 -13.56 22.47 0.76
CA ASP A 2 -12.83 22.65 2.00
C ASP A 2 -11.64 21.68 2.03
N LEU A 3 -10.46 22.19 2.40
CA LEU A 3 -9.29 21.34 2.69
C LEU A 3 -9.43 20.80 4.12
N LEU A 4 -9.50 19.47 4.26
CA LEU A 4 -9.63 18.82 5.56
C LEU A 4 -8.26 18.39 6.12
N TYR A 5 -7.34 18.00 5.25
CA TYR A 5 -6.03 17.50 5.62
C TYR A 5 -5.04 17.67 4.46
N ALA A 6 -3.79 17.97 4.76
CA ALA A 6 -2.70 17.94 3.79
C ALA A 6 -1.41 17.42 4.44
N LYS A 7 -0.68 16.58 3.70
CA LYS A 7 0.65 16.08 4.07
C LYS A 7 1.59 16.23 2.88
N TYR A 8 2.79 16.71 3.16
CA TYR A 8 3.87 16.86 2.19
C TYR A 8 5.03 15.97 2.61
N ASN A 9 5.56 15.16 1.70
CA ASN A 9 6.72 14.29 1.95
C ASN A 9 8.04 14.96 1.54
N ARG A 10 8.22 16.26 1.85
CA ARG A 10 9.40 17.08 1.47
C ARG A 10 10.75 16.55 1.97
N HIS A 11 10.75 15.57 2.86
CA HIS A 11 11.96 14.89 3.33
C HIS A 11 12.52 13.89 2.29
N ARG A 12 11.74 13.51 1.26
CA ARG A 12 12.19 12.63 0.19
C ARG A 12 13.02 13.38 -0.86
N LEU A 13 13.77 12.66 -1.69
CA LEU A 13 14.47 13.26 -2.82
C LEU A 13 13.47 13.94 -3.77
N PRO A 14 13.85 15.04 -4.44
CA PRO A 14 12.94 15.84 -5.26
C PRO A 14 12.03 15.05 -6.23
N PRO A 15 12.53 14.02 -6.97
CA PRO A 15 11.69 13.23 -7.87
C PRO A 15 10.61 12.37 -7.21
N PHE A 16 10.58 12.27 -5.88
CA PHE A 16 9.61 11.47 -5.12
C PHE A 16 8.75 12.32 -4.19
N GLN A 17 8.78 13.65 -4.37
CA GLN A 17 8.02 14.57 -3.53
C GLN A 17 6.60 14.79 -4.06
N ILE A 18 5.61 14.36 -3.27
CA ILE A 18 4.19 14.55 -3.52
C ILE A 18 3.48 15.17 -2.30
N GLU A 19 2.46 15.96 -2.58
CA GLU A 19 1.41 16.34 -1.62
C GLU A 19 0.31 15.29 -1.68
N THR A 20 -0.18 14.85 -0.52
CA THR A 20 -1.45 14.14 -0.40
C THR A 20 -2.40 14.98 0.44
N SER A 21 -3.59 15.28 -0.10
CA SER A 21 -4.58 16.12 0.57
C SER A 21 -5.98 15.53 0.49
N ILE A 22 -6.75 15.67 1.57
CA ILE A 22 -8.15 15.26 1.64
C ILE A 22 -9.01 16.50 1.53
N TRP A 23 -9.91 16.50 0.55
CA TRP A 23 -10.82 17.59 0.26
C TRP A 23 -12.26 17.16 0.46
N ARG A 24 -13.11 18.13 0.79
CA ARG A 24 -14.55 17.99 0.83
C ARG A 24 -15.18 18.97 -0.13
N ASP A 25 -15.98 18.46 -1.06
CA ASP A 25 -16.87 19.26 -1.89
C ASP A 25 -18.32 18.85 -1.63
N ARG A 26 -19.09 19.77 -1.04
CA ARG A 26 -20.40 19.48 -0.42
C ARG A 26 -20.26 18.33 0.59
N ASP A 27 -21.01 17.24 0.40
CA ASP A 27 -20.97 16.05 1.27
C ASP A 27 -20.03 14.94 0.75
N ARG A 28 -19.25 15.20 -0.31
CA ARG A 28 -18.35 14.20 -0.90
C ARG A 28 -16.90 14.51 -0.58
N LYS A 29 -16.22 13.53 0.01
CA LYS A 29 -14.76 13.57 0.21
C LYS A 29 -14.03 12.96 -0.99
N PHE A 30 -12.84 13.45 -1.27
CA PHE A 30 -11.90 12.87 -2.23
C PHE A 30 -10.46 13.19 -1.82
N VAL A 31 -9.51 12.43 -2.35
CA VAL A 31 -8.08 12.63 -2.10
C VAL A 31 -7.42 13.17 -3.36
N LEU A 32 -6.56 14.18 -3.22
CA LEU A 32 -5.68 14.63 -4.29
C LEU A 32 -4.24 14.26 -3.95
N LYS A 33 -3.55 13.62 -4.90
CA LYS A 33 -2.10 13.45 -4.88
C LYS A 33 -1.49 14.35 -5.95
N LYS A 34 -0.57 15.23 -5.57
CA LYS A 34 0.06 16.20 -6.46
C LYS A 34 1.57 16.12 -6.44
N ALA A 35 2.23 16.20 -7.59
CA ALA A 35 3.67 16.33 -7.68
C ALA A 35 4.08 17.73 -7.17
N LEU A 36 5.10 17.82 -6.30
CA LEU A 36 5.54 19.13 -5.77
C LEU A 36 6.36 19.94 -6.78
N ALA A 37 6.96 19.26 -7.75
CA ALA A 37 7.76 19.85 -8.82
C ALA A 37 7.71 18.96 -10.08
N SER A 38 8.25 19.46 -11.19
CA SER A 38 8.22 18.76 -12.49
C SER A 38 8.98 17.43 -12.48
N ASP A 39 10.03 17.31 -11.66
CA ASP A 39 10.80 16.08 -11.48
C ASP A 39 10.00 14.96 -10.79
N ALA A 40 9.00 15.30 -9.96
CA ALA A 40 8.13 14.35 -9.28
C ALA A 40 6.95 13.85 -10.13
N VAL A 41 6.72 14.44 -11.30
CA VAL A 41 5.59 14.07 -12.19
C VAL A 41 5.67 12.61 -12.62
N GLY A 42 6.85 12.15 -13.06
CA GLY A 42 7.02 10.76 -13.48
C GLY A 42 6.77 9.76 -12.34
N HIS A 43 7.03 10.17 -11.10
CA HIS A 43 6.70 9.35 -9.93
C HIS A 43 5.21 9.30 -9.66
N LEU A 44 4.53 10.45 -9.71
CA LEU A 44 3.08 10.51 -9.57
C LEU A 44 2.37 9.66 -10.66
N GLN A 45 2.80 9.76 -11.91
CA GLN A 45 2.21 9.02 -13.03
C GLN A 45 2.33 7.50 -12.84
N ARG A 46 3.46 7.01 -12.29
CA ARG A 46 3.62 5.59 -11.95
C ARG A 46 2.56 5.09 -10.97
N LEU A 47 2.07 5.90 -10.02
CA LEU A 47 0.95 5.47 -9.16
C LEU A 47 -0.30 5.15 -9.97
N HIS A 48 -0.58 5.91 -11.03
CA HIS A 48 -1.72 5.61 -11.90
C HIS A 48 -1.48 4.34 -12.74
N GLU A 49 -0.29 4.23 -13.35
CA GLU A 49 0.08 3.10 -14.20
C GLU A 49 0.10 1.76 -13.45
N GLN A 50 0.63 1.74 -12.23
CA GLN A 50 0.77 0.53 -11.42
C GLN A 50 -0.57 0.04 -10.83
N ALA A 51 -1.63 0.86 -10.87
CA ALA A 51 -2.94 0.43 -10.40
C ALA A 51 -3.49 -0.77 -11.21
N ALA A 52 -3.24 -0.82 -12.52
CA ALA A 52 -3.73 -1.90 -13.38
C ALA A 52 -3.02 -3.24 -13.12
N PRO A 53 -1.67 -3.32 -13.08
CA PRO A 53 -0.95 -4.54 -12.67
C PRO A 53 -1.37 -5.06 -11.30
N ILE A 54 -1.56 -4.17 -10.31
CA ILE A 54 -2.03 -4.60 -8.98
C ILE A 54 -3.43 -5.19 -9.09
N ARG A 55 -4.37 -4.51 -9.74
CA ARG A 55 -5.74 -5.02 -9.92
C ARG A 55 -5.77 -6.36 -10.64
N HIS A 56 -4.91 -6.57 -11.63
CA HIS A 56 -4.79 -7.86 -12.32
C HIS A 56 -4.26 -8.97 -11.40
N SER A 57 -3.39 -8.63 -10.45
CA SER A 57 -2.92 -9.54 -9.42
C SER A 57 -3.95 -9.84 -8.35
N LEU A 58 -5.03 -9.05 -8.20
CA LEU A 58 -6.01 -9.29 -7.14
C LEU A 58 -6.93 -10.46 -7.47
N HIS A 59 -7.31 -11.20 -6.42
CA HIS A 59 -8.24 -12.31 -6.48
C HIS A 59 -9.46 -12.06 -5.61
N GLY A 60 -10.63 -12.29 -6.18
CA GLY A 60 -11.90 -12.00 -5.53
C GLY A 60 -12.08 -10.51 -5.24
N ASP A 61 -12.99 -10.22 -4.31
CA ASP A 61 -13.52 -8.87 -4.10
C ASP A 61 -13.16 -8.25 -2.75
N ARG A 62 -12.35 -8.99 -1.96
CA ARG A 62 -12.06 -8.69 -0.56
C ARG A 62 -11.10 -7.51 -0.40
N LEU A 63 -10.10 -7.40 -1.28
CA LEU A 63 -9.20 -6.25 -1.36
C LEU A 63 -9.45 -5.49 -2.65
N ARG A 64 -9.45 -4.16 -2.56
CA ARG A 64 -9.69 -3.26 -3.70
C ARG A 64 -8.71 -2.10 -3.68
N LEU A 65 -8.56 -1.45 -4.83
CA LEU A 65 -7.92 -0.14 -4.91
C LEU A 65 -9.02 0.91 -5.07
N PRO A 66 -8.86 2.12 -4.49
CA PRO A 66 -9.71 3.24 -4.83
C PRO A 66 -9.61 3.58 -6.32
N GLU A 67 -10.68 4.12 -6.89
CA GLU A 67 -10.67 4.60 -8.26
C GLU A 67 -9.80 5.84 -8.40
N VAL A 68 -9.04 5.91 -9.50
CA VAL A 68 -8.08 6.96 -9.78
C VAL A 68 -8.50 7.71 -11.04
N THR A 69 -8.67 9.02 -10.92
CA THR A 69 -8.94 9.92 -12.05
C THR A 69 -7.74 10.83 -12.25
N VAL A 70 -7.20 10.86 -13.46
CA VAL A 70 -6.17 11.83 -13.85
C VAL A 70 -6.85 13.19 -14.05
N ILE A 71 -6.45 14.20 -13.28
CA ILE A 71 -6.95 15.57 -13.42
C ILE A 71 -6.11 16.32 -14.44
N ASP A 72 -4.79 16.21 -14.28
CA ASP A 72 -3.76 16.75 -15.17
C ASP A 72 -2.45 15.97 -14.94
N GLU A 73 -1.37 16.36 -15.62
CA GLU A 73 -0.06 15.69 -15.50
C GLU A 73 0.52 15.71 -14.08
N GLN A 74 0.17 16.70 -13.26
CA GLN A 74 0.72 16.89 -11.91
C GLN A 74 -0.25 16.52 -10.79
N THR A 75 -1.48 16.10 -11.12
CA THR A 75 -2.55 15.87 -10.14
C THR A 75 -3.37 14.62 -10.46
N LEU A 76 -3.38 13.70 -9.50
CA LEU A 76 -4.29 12.55 -9.48
C LEU A 76 -5.35 12.75 -8.40
N ARG A 77 -6.59 12.39 -8.73
CA ARG A 77 -7.70 12.30 -7.77
C ARG A 77 -8.00 10.85 -7.47
N PHE A 78 -8.09 10.52 -6.19
CA PHE A 78 -8.51 9.22 -5.70
C PHE A 78 -9.87 9.36 -5.01
N ASP A 79 -10.70 8.33 -5.15
CA ASP A 79 -11.89 8.21 -4.31
C ASP A 79 -11.50 8.11 -2.83
N PHE A 80 -12.24 8.84 -2.00
CA PHE A 80 -12.06 8.74 -0.55
C PHE A 80 -12.66 7.44 -0.04
N VAL A 81 -11.89 6.67 0.70
CA VAL A 81 -12.34 5.43 1.33
C VAL A 81 -12.71 5.71 2.79
N GLU A 82 -13.95 5.42 3.16
CA GLU A 82 -14.40 5.48 4.55
C GLU A 82 -13.87 4.28 5.35
N GLY A 83 -13.87 4.39 6.68
CA GLY A 83 -13.46 3.29 7.56
C GLY A 83 -12.22 3.60 8.40
N ARG A 84 -11.56 2.55 8.89
CA ARG A 84 -10.36 2.65 9.75
C ARG A 84 -9.22 1.84 9.16
N SER A 85 -7.98 2.32 9.29
CA SER A 85 -6.81 1.53 8.90
C SER A 85 -6.65 0.29 9.80
N LEU A 86 -6.03 -0.77 9.28
CA LEU A 86 -5.64 -1.94 10.09
C LEU A 86 -4.75 -1.50 11.28
N ASP A 87 -3.87 -0.53 11.05
CA ASP A 87 -3.01 0.10 12.08
C ASP A 87 -3.87 0.65 13.23
N ALA A 88 -4.90 1.45 12.92
CA ALA A 88 -5.80 2.01 13.93
C ALA A 88 -6.64 0.93 14.64
N LEU A 89 -6.99 -0.15 13.96
CA LEU A 89 -7.73 -1.27 14.57
C LEU A 89 -6.85 -2.08 15.53
N LEU A 90 -5.59 -2.31 15.17
CA LEU A 90 -4.59 -2.96 16.03
C LEU A 90 -4.31 -2.12 17.28
N VAL A 91 -4.11 -0.80 17.15
CA VAL A 91 -3.96 0.12 18.30
C VAL A 91 -5.19 0.05 19.21
N SER A 92 -6.40 0.06 18.65
CA SER A 92 -7.65 -0.07 19.42
C SER A 92 -7.64 -1.35 20.26
N ALA A 93 -7.39 -2.50 19.63
CA ALA A 93 -7.38 -3.78 20.31
C ALA A 93 -6.30 -3.86 21.40
N PHE A 94 -5.13 -3.26 21.15
CA PHE A 94 -4.06 -3.17 22.13
C PHE A 94 -4.46 -2.33 23.36
N LEU A 95 -5.00 -1.14 23.14
CA LEU A 95 -5.45 -0.24 24.23
C LEU A 95 -6.60 -0.86 25.04
N GLU A 96 -7.48 -1.60 24.38
CA GLU A 96 -8.57 -2.36 25.01
C GLU A 96 -8.08 -3.64 25.72
N GLN A 97 -6.78 -3.97 25.63
CA GLN A 97 -6.17 -5.21 26.12
C GLN A 97 -6.81 -6.49 25.55
N ASP A 98 -7.47 -6.39 24.39
CA ASP A 98 -8.09 -7.50 23.70
C ASP A 98 -7.08 -8.23 22.81
N LYS A 99 -6.33 -9.13 23.45
CA LYS A 99 -5.33 -9.97 22.78
C LYS A 99 -5.94 -10.84 21.68
N ALA A 100 -7.17 -11.34 21.87
CA ALA A 100 -7.81 -12.21 20.90
C ALA A 100 -8.12 -11.44 19.62
N ARG A 101 -8.70 -10.25 19.74
CA ARG A 101 -8.94 -9.34 18.60
C ARG A 101 -7.65 -8.89 17.93
N PHE A 102 -6.63 -8.53 18.71
CA PHE A 102 -5.33 -8.11 18.16
C PHE A 102 -4.71 -9.20 17.27
N LEU A 103 -4.62 -10.44 17.78
CA LEU A 103 -4.10 -11.57 17.02
C LEU A 103 -5.02 -11.96 15.85
N GLY A 104 -6.34 -11.82 16.03
CA GLY A 104 -7.33 -12.03 14.97
C GLY A 104 -7.12 -11.11 13.78
N ILE A 105 -6.86 -9.81 14.01
CA ILE A 105 -6.58 -8.85 12.93
C ILE A 105 -5.31 -9.23 12.16
N ILE A 106 -4.24 -9.63 12.86
CA ILE A 106 -2.98 -10.06 12.23
C ILE A 106 -3.19 -11.34 11.40
N ALA A 107 -3.90 -12.32 11.95
CA ALA A 107 -4.21 -13.56 11.25
C ALA A 107 -5.06 -13.31 10.00
N ASP A 108 -6.05 -12.43 10.11
CA ASP A 108 -6.94 -12.05 9.02
C ASP A 108 -6.19 -11.34 7.89
N TYR A 109 -5.27 -10.44 8.25
CA TYR A 109 -4.36 -9.80 7.31
C TYR A 109 -3.40 -10.80 6.63
N LEU A 110 -2.83 -11.76 7.38
CA LEU A 110 -2.01 -12.81 6.78
C LEU A 110 -2.82 -13.67 5.80
N ALA A 111 -4.08 -13.99 6.13
CA ALA A 111 -4.98 -14.67 5.21
C ALA A 111 -5.24 -13.82 3.96
N LEU A 112 -5.47 -12.52 4.13
CA LEU A 112 -5.63 -11.57 3.03
C LEU A 112 -4.42 -11.58 2.09
N LEU A 113 -3.19 -11.52 2.60
CA LEU A 113 -1.98 -11.59 1.78
C LEU A 113 -1.91 -12.90 0.97
N ASN A 114 -2.29 -14.03 1.57
CA ASN A 114 -2.22 -15.32 0.89
C ASN A 114 -3.36 -15.58 -0.11
N SER A 115 -4.52 -14.91 0.05
CA SER A 115 -5.71 -15.22 -0.77
C SER A 115 -6.15 -14.11 -1.71
N ALA A 116 -5.87 -12.84 -1.38
CA ALA A 116 -6.34 -11.70 -2.16
C ALA A 116 -5.38 -11.28 -3.27
N PHE A 117 -4.15 -11.79 -3.26
CA PHE A 117 -3.14 -11.55 -4.28
C PHE A 117 -2.71 -12.85 -4.96
N ALA A 118 -2.34 -12.75 -6.22
CA ALA A 118 -1.58 -13.76 -6.92
C ALA A 118 -0.27 -14.02 -6.19
N THR A 119 -0.04 -15.29 -5.88
CA THR A 119 1.22 -15.74 -5.32
C THR A 119 1.87 -16.78 -6.22
N VAL A 120 3.20 -16.74 -6.27
CA VAL A 120 4.02 -17.72 -7.00
C VAL A 120 4.87 -18.51 -6.00
N PRO A 121 5.09 -19.82 -6.24
CA PRO A 121 5.92 -20.64 -5.36
C PRO A 121 7.42 -20.42 -5.58
N VAL A 122 7.82 -19.92 -6.76
CA VAL A 122 9.22 -19.68 -7.13
C VAL A 122 9.45 -18.17 -7.26
N PRO A 123 10.49 -17.61 -6.64
CA PRO A 123 10.76 -16.18 -6.72
C PRO A 123 11.21 -15.77 -8.13
N VAL A 124 10.78 -14.59 -8.54
CA VAL A 124 11.22 -13.93 -9.78
C VAL A 124 12.16 -12.80 -9.41
N LEU A 125 13.46 -12.97 -9.64
CA LEU A 125 14.46 -11.93 -9.37
C LEU A 125 14.64 -11.05 -10.60
N THR A 126 14.25 -9.78 -10.47
CA THR A 126 14.39 -8.75 -11.52
C THR A 126 15.51 -7.78 -11.21
N GLU A 127 15.92 -6.97 -12.19
CA GLU A 127 16.90 -5.90 -11.96
C GLU A 127 16.39 -4.86 -10.94
N ALA A 128 15.10 -4.54 -10.97
CA ALA A 128 14.48 -3.66 -9.98
C ALA A 128 14.64 -4.21 -8.55
N MET A 129 14.44 -5.53 -8.36
CA MET A 129 14.63 -6.17 -7.06
C MET A 129 16.09 -6.14 -6.60
N ARG A 130 17.06 -6.31 -7.51
CA ARG A 130 18.48 -6.19 -7.20
C ARG A 130 18.83 -4.79 -6.72
N GLN A 131 18.32 -3.77 -7.40
CA GLN A 131 18.61 -2.37 -7.07
C GLN A 131 17.94 -1.90 -5.77
N VAL A 132 16.69 -2.29 -5.54
CA VAL A 132 15.91 -1.83 -4.38
C VAL A 132 16.23 -2.61 -3.12
N PHE A 133 16.38 -3.93 -3.21
CA PHE A 133 16.59 -4.80 -2.05
C PHE A 133 18.03 -5.30 -1.90
N GLY A 134 18.92 -4.99 -2.85
CA GLY A 134 20.32 -5.40 -2.78
C GLY A 134 20.56 -6.89 -3.00
N LEU A 135 19.60 -7.61 -3.60
CA LEU A 135 19.68 -9.06 -3.80
C LEU A 135 20.74 -9.42 -4.85
N ALA A 136 21.71 -10.25 -4.47
CA ALA A 136 22.76 -10.75 -5.34
C ALA A 136 22.33 -12.01 -6.10
N SER A 137 21.47 -12.85 -5.53
CA SER A 137 21.02 -14.09 -6.16
C SER A 137 19.65 -14.58 -5.68
N LEU A 138 19.07 -15.54 -6.42
CA LEU A 138 17.83 -16.22 -6.00
C LEU A 138 18.01 -17.05 -4.72
N ALA A 139 19.24 -17.45 -4.37
CA ALA A 139 19.50 -18.23 -3.16
C ALA A 139 19.15 -17.46 -1.88
N GLU A 140 19.18 -16.12 -1.90
CA GLU A 140 18.77 -15.27 -0.79
C GLU A 140 17.25 -15.28 -0.55
N LEU A 141 16.49 -15.80 -1.52
CA LEU A 141 15.04 -15.95 -1.43
C LEU A 141 14.62 -17.41 -1.16
N ASP A 142 15.57 -18.33 -1.01
CA ASP A 142 15.26 -19.73 -0.79
C ASP A 142 14.48 -19.96 0.51
N GLY A 143 13.45 -20.81 0.44
CA GLY A 143 12.56 -21.10 1.58
C GLY A 143 11.64 -19.94 2.04
N LEU A 144 11.66 -18.76 1.40
CA LEU A 144 10.84 -17.62 1.80
C LEU A 144 9.44 -17.58 1.17
N GLY A 145 9.13 -18.52 0.27
CA GLY A 145 7.84 -18.59 -0.40
C GLY A 145 6.66 -18.82 0.56
N PRO A 146 5.42 -18.48 0.16
CA PRO A 146 5.04 -17.98 -1.17
C PRO A 146 5.40 -16.50 -1.40
N PHE A 147 5.43 -16.07 -2.67
CA PHE A 147 5.80 -14.70 -3.06
C PHE A 147 4.63 -13.99 -3.75
N LEU A 148 4.32 -12.77 -3.27
CA LEU A 148 3.35 -11.84 -3.87
C LEU A 148 3.92 -11.23 -5.15
N THR A 149 3.12 -11.17 -6.22
CA THR A 149 3.51 -10.52 -7.48
C THR A 149 2.40 -9.59 -7.96
N PRO A 150 2.65 -8.29 -8.23
CA PRO A 150 3.96 -7.63 -8.30
C PRO A 150 4.59 -7.40 -6.91
N ALA A 151 5.87 -7.00 -6.90
CA ALA A 151 6.58 -6.62 -5.69
C ALA A 151 6.04 -5.30 -5.14
N LEU A 152 5.05 -5.37 -4.25
CA LEU A 152 4.36 -4.22 -3.66
C LEU A 152 4.80 -4.03 -2.20
N VAL A 153 5.54 -2.95 -1.95
CA VAL A 153 6.17 -2.65 -0.65
C VAL A 153 5.21 -1.97 0.34
N ASP A 154 4.17 -1.34 -0.18
CA ASP A 154 3.23 -0.49 0.58
C ASP A 154 2.06 -1.26 1.19
N LEU A 155 2.07 -2.59 1.17
CA LEU A 155 1.07 -3.44 1.82
C LEU A 155 1.12 -3.43 3.35
N VAL A 156 1.45 -2.29 3.96
CA VAL A 156 1.53 -2.11 5.41
C VAL A 156 0.15 -1.80 6.02
N PHE A 157 0.00 -2.07 7.33
CA PHE A 157 -1.30 -1.91 8.01
C PHE A 157 -1.90 -0.51 7.90
N GLU A 158 -1.07 0.54 7.84
CA GLU A 158 -1.56 1.91 7.74
C GLU A 158 -2.16 2.25 6.37
N ASN A 159 -1.75 1.54 5.33
CA ASN A 159 -2.20 1.77 3.95
C ASN A 159 -3.41 0.91 3.57
N ILE A 160 -3.92 0.07 4.49
CA ILE A 160 -5.10 -0.75 4.27
C ILE A 160 -6.23 -0.25 5.16
N ILE A 161 -7.27 0.31 4.53
CA ILE A 161 -8.50 0.73 5.21
C ILE A 161 -9.52 -0.40 5.17
N VAL A 162 -10.17 -0.63 6.31
CA VAL A 162 -11.26 -1.58 6.50
C VAL A 162 -12.58 -0.82 6.58
N ASP A 163 -13.50 -1.16 5.68
CA ASP A 163 -14.89 -0.68 5.63
C ASP A 163 -15.84 -1.88 5.58
N GLY A 164 -16.41 -2.24 6.73
CA GLY A 164 -17.12 -3.51 6.90
C GLY A 164 -16.21 -4.70 6.60
N ASP A 165 -16.63 -5.56 5.67
CA ASP A 165 -15.87 -6.74 5.25
C ASP A 165 -14.84 -6.44 4.14
N ARG A 166 -14.80 -5.20 3.63
CA ARG A 166 -13.95 -4.81 2.51
C ARG A 166 -12.67 -4.17 3.00
N HIS A 167 -11.58 -4.54 2.33
CA HIS A 167 -10.27 -3.94 2.51
C HIS A 167 -9.93 -3.07 1.29
N TYR A 168 -9.29 -1.95 1.53
CA TYR A 168 -8.88 -1.02 0.49
C TYR A 168 -7.41 -0.67 0.67
N LEU A 169 -6.59 -1.01 -0.32
CA LEU A 169 -5.22 -0.52 -0.40
C LEU A 169 -5.25 0.91 -0.95
N ILE A 170 -5.00 1.89 -0.09
CA ILE A 170 -5.10 3.31 -0.45
C ILE A 170 -3.78 3.93 -0.90
N ASP A 171 -2.67 3.24 -0.67
CA ASP A 171 -1.35 3.65 -1.14
C ASP A 171 -0.58 2.49 -1.79
N HIS A 172 -0.03 2.75 -2.96
CA HIS A 172 0.70 1.78 -3.78
C HIS A 172 1.81 2.49 -4.58
N GLU A 173 2.54 3.35 -3.90
CA GLU A 173 3.58 4.20 -4.43
C GLU A 173 4.84 3.42 -4.84
N TRP A 174 5.14 2.34 -4.15
CA TRP A 174 6.33 1.51 -4.34
C TRP A 174 5.95 0.11 -4.81
N VAL A 175 5.81 0.01 -6.13
CA VAL A 175 5.52 -1.23 -6.86
C VAL A 175 6.65 -1.46 -7.86
N PHE A 176 7.18 -2.67 -7.87
CA PHE A 176 8.28 -3.06 -8.75
C PHE A 176 7.96 -4.35 -9.49
N GLU A 177 8.59 -4.53 -10.64
CA GLU A 177 8.58 -5.80 -11.34
C GLU A 177 9.27 -6.86 -10.49
N GLY A 178 8.70 -8.06 -10.41
CA GLY A 178 9.19 -9.16 -9.59
C GLY A 178 8.21 -9.53 -8.48
N CYS A 179 8.73 -10.03 -7.36
CA CYS A 179 7.89 -10.52 -6.26
C CYS A 179 8.48 -10.24 -4.88
N LEU A 180 7.65 -10.28 -3.85
CA LEU A 180 8.09 -10.20 -2.45
C LEU A 180 7.59 -11.39 -1.64
N PRO A 181 8.39 -11.96 -0.73
CA PRO A 181 7.90 -12.97 0.20
C PRO A 181 6.69 -12.44 0.99
N VAL A 182 5.63 -13.25 1.13
CA VAL A 182 4.51 -12.90 2.01
C VAL A 182 5.00 -12.65 3.44
N SER A 183 5.98 -13.44 3.89
CA SER A 183 6.64 -13.30 5.18
C SER A 183 7.35 -11.95 5.34
N PHE A 184 7.99 -11.44 4.29
CA PHE A 184 8.62 -10.13 4.28
C PHE A 184 7.59 -9.01 4.43
N VAL A 185 6.47 -9.09 3.69
CA VAL A 185 5.40 -8.10 3.78
C VAL A 185 4.78 -8.10 5.19
N LEU A 186 4.51 -9.28 5.75
CA LEU A 186 4.02 -9.40 7.13
C LEU A 186 5.01 -8.81 8.15
N PHE A 187 6.29 -9.19 8.05
CA PHE A 187 7.34 -8.67 8.92
C PHE A 187 7.42 -7.15 8.85
N ARG A 188 7.42 -6.58 7.66
CA ARG A 188 7.47 -5.14 7.43
C ARG A 188 6.28 -4.42 8.05
N SER A 189 5.07 -4.96 7.92
CA SER A 189 3.86 -4.42 8.55
C SER A 189 3.95 -4.41 10.07
N LEU A 190 4.41 -5.52 10.67
CA LEU A 190 4.61 -5.64 12.12
C LEU A 190 5.72 -4.69 12.61
N PHE A 191 6.81 -4.59 11.87
CA PHE A 191 7.94 -3.71 12.20
C PHE A 191 7.51 -2.24 12.23
N TYR A 192 6.84 -1.74 11.18
CA TYR A 192 6.36 -0.36 11.20
C TYR A 192 5.31 -0.09 12.26
N PHE A 193 4.43 -1.05 12.52
CA PHE A 193 3.46 -0.94 13.60
C PHE A 193 4.16 -0.74 14.95
N TYR A 194 5.19 -1.55 15.23
CA TYR A 194 5.96 -1.50 16.47
C TYR A 194 6.81 -0.23 16.61
N GLU A 195 7.48 0.21 15.52
CA GLU A 195 8.32 1.41 15.57
C GLU A 195 7.50 2.70 15.75
N LYS A 196 6.24 2.69 15.30
CA LYS A 196 5.36 3.87 15.30
C LYS A 196 4.54 4.03 16.58
N ASN A 197 4.16 2.93 17.25
CA ASN A 197 3.18 2.91 18.35
C ASN A 197 3.78 2.31 19.62
#